data_AF-A0A2M7V8M3-F1
#
_entry.id   AF-A0A2M7V8M3-F1
#
_cell.length_a   1.000
_cell.length_b   1.000
_cell.length_c   1.000
_cell.angle_alpha   90.00
_cell.angle_beta   90.00
_cell.angle_gamma   90.00
#
_symmetry.space_group_name_H-M   'P 1'
#
loop_
_entity.id
_entity.type
_entity.pdbx_description
1 polymer ?
#
loop_
_entity_poly.entity_id
_entity_poly.type
_entity_poly.pdbx_seq_one_letter_code
_entity_poly.pdbx_strand_id
1 'polypeptide(L)'
;MAISVFIEARELLELFQWIDKDKLEVYTEKNKEKISDEMADMAIYLLEMFRVLDIDMLEAIDNKIQKKAVKYPVEKSKGNNKNDSGL
;
A
#
# COMPACT_ATOMS: atom_id res chain seq x y z
N MET A 1 6.66 19.17 1.51
CA MET A 1 6.50 17.76 1.92
C MET A 1 5.14 17.19 1.52
N ALA A 2 4.00 17.61 2.08
CA ALA A 2 2.70 17.01 1.71
C ALA A 2 2.36 17.13 0.20
N ILE A 3 2.67 18.28 -0.41
CA ILE A 3 2.56 18.47 -1.87
C ILE A 3 3.51 17.52 -2.62
N SER A 4 4.74 17.35 -2.13
CA SER A 4 5.73 16.43 -2.70
C SER A 4 5.22 14.98 -2.70
N VAL A 5 4.68 14.50 -1.57
CA VAL A 5 4.04 13.17 -1.50
C VAL A 5 2.96 12.99 -2.57
N PHE A 6 2.15 14.02 -2.82
CA PHE A 6 1.12 13.98 -3.88
C PHE A 6 1.73 13.93 -5.28
N ILE A 7 2.83 14.64 -5.53
CA ILE A 7 3.55 14.62 -6.79
C ILE A 7 4.12 13.21 -7.04
N GLU A 8 4.83 12.62 -6.08
CA GLU A 8 5.41 11.27 -6.24
C GLU A 8 4.31 10.20 -6.38
N ALA A 9 3.17 10.37 -5.69
CA ALA A 9 2.03 9.47 -5.86
C ALA A 9 1.44 9.55 -7.28
N ARG A 10 1.46 10.73 -7.92
CA ARG A 10 1.07 10.90 -9.32
C ARG A 10 2.09 10.23 -10.24
N GLU A 11 3.38 10.38 -9.98
CA GLU A 11 4.45 9.77 -10.79
C GLU A 11 4.39 8.23 -10.73
N LEU A 12 4.18 7.67 -9.54
CA LEU A 12 3.87 6.25 -9.40
C LEU A 12 2.62 5.84 -10.19
N LEU A 13 1.55 6.63 -10.14
CA LEU A 13 0.31 6.34 -10.89
C LEU A 13 0.54 6.34 -12.41
N GLU A 14 1.38 7.23 -12.92
CA GLU A 14 1.69 7.35 -14.34
C GLU A 14 2.38 6.08 -14.90
N LEU A 15 3.15 5.37 -14.08
CA LEU A 15 3.73 4.07 -14.45
C LEU A 15 2.63 3.04 -14.81
N PHE A 16 1.44 3.13 -14.22
CA PHE A 16 0.36 2.17 -14.42
C PHE A 16 -0.73 2.63 -15.40
N GLN A 17 -0.67 3.87 -15.90
CA GLN A 17 -1.79 4.51 -16.61
C GLN A 17 -2.28 3.74 -17.85
N TRP A 18 -1.37 3.04 -18.54
CA TRP A 18 -1.64 2.38 -19.83
C TRP A 18 -1.45 0.85 -19.78
N ILE A 19 -1.48 0.26 -18.58
CA ILE A 19 -1.18 -1.17 -18.39
C ILE A 19 -2.46 -1.98 -18.27
N ASP A 20 -2.62 -2.97 -19.16
CA ASP A 20 -3.71 -3.94 -19.08
C ASP A 20 -3.51 -4.91 -17.90
N LYS A 21 -4.61 -5.35 -17.28
CA LYS A 21 -4.58 -6.21 -16.09
C LYS A 21 -3.86 -7.55 -16.32
N ASP A 22 -4.01 -8.14 -17.51
CA ASP A 22 -3.39 -9.40 -17.91
C ASP A 22 -1.87 -9.30 -18.09
N LYS A 23 -1.33 -8.08 -18.27
CA LYS A 23 0.09 -7.80 -18.45
C LYS A 23 0.76 -7.24 -17.20
N LEU A 24 0.01 -7.00 -16.13
CA LEU A 24 0.47 -6.29 -14.94
C LEU A 24 1.68 -6.98 -14.31
N GLU A 25 1.64 -8.30 -14.11
CA GLU A 25 2.72 -9.05 -13.47
C GLU A 25 4.04 -8.96 -14.25
N VAL A 26 3.98 -9.18 -15.57
CA VAL A 26 5.16 -9.07 -16.45
C VAL A 26 5.66 -7.63 -16.50
N TYR A 27 4.76 -6.65 -16.49
CA TYR A 27 5.12 -5.23 -16.47
C TYR A 27 5.82 -4.85 -15.16
N THR A 28 5.28 -5.26 -14.00
CA THR A 28 5.86 -4.93 -12.70
C THR A 28 7.22 -5.54 -12.50
N GLU A 29 7.45 -6.78 -12.95
CA GLU A 29 8.78 -7.39 -12.88
C GLU A 29 9.80 -6.65 -13.75
N LYS A 30 9.39 -6.19 -14.95
CA LYS A 30 10.27 -5.44 -15.85
C LYS A 30 10.58 -4.01 -15.40
N ASN A 31 9.67 -3.38 -14.66
CA ASN A 31 9.78 -1.98 -14.25
C ASN A 31 9.95 -1.82 -12.73
N LYS A 32 10.36 -2.90 -12.05
CA LYS A 32 10.46 -2.98 -10.60
C LYS A 32 11.32 -1.86 -9.99
N GLU A 33 12.42 -1.52 -10.66
CA GLU A 33 13.31 -0.43 -10.24
C GLU A 33 12.57 0.92 -10.24
N LYS A 34 11.98 1.32 -11.36
CA LYS A 34 11.20 2.57 -11.46
C LYS A 34 10.05 2.62 -10.45
N ILE A 35 9.31 1.53 -10.32
CA ILE A 35 8.22 1.44 -9.33
C ILE A 35 8.78 1.63 -7.91
N SER A 36 9.91 1.01 -7.62
CA SER A 36 10.58 1.13 -6.32
C SER A 36 11.08 2.54 -6.05
N ASP A 37 11.59 3.24 -7.07
CA ASP A 37 12.08 4.61 -6.96
C ASP A 37 10.94 5.56 -6.57
N GLU A 38 9.83 5.56 -7.29
CA GLU A 38 8.66 6.40 -6.97
C GLU A 38 8.06 6.07 -5.59
N MET A 39 8.06 4.79 -5.22
CA MET A 39 7.66 4.35 -3.88
C MET A 39 8.61 4.86 -2.79
N ALA A 40 9.92 4.88 -3.07
CA ALA A 40 10.92 5.38 -2.14
C ALA A 40 10.82 6.90 -1.98
N ASP A 41 10.60 7.66 -3.06
CA ASP A 41 10.46 9.11 -3.00
C ASP A 41 9.24 9.52 -2.16
N MET A 42 8.09 8.84 -2.33
CA MET A 42 6.95 9.01 -1.42
C MET A 42 7.31 8.72 0.05
N ALA A 43 8.04 7.62 0.29
CA ALA A 43 8.40 7.21 1.64
C ALA A 43 9.36 8.20 2.30
N ILE A 44 10.32 8.75 1.56
CA ILE A 44 11.27 9.76 2.03
C ILE A 44 10.52 11.00 2.51
N TYR A 45 9.61 11.55 1.70
CA TYR A 45 8.84 12.73 2.12
C TYR A 45 7.91 12.43 3.29
N LEU A 46 7.31 11.24 3.36
CA LEU A 46 6.49 10.84 4.51
C LEU A 46 7.33 10.73 5.79
N LEU A 47 8.48 10.05 5.74
CA LEU A 47 9.42 9.93 6.85
C LEU A 47 9.89 11.31 7.34
N GLU A 48 10.21 12.21 6.40
CA GLU A 48 10.58 13.59 6.74
C GLU A 48 9.42 14.32 7.45
N MET A 49 8.18 14.13 7.01
CA MET A 49 7.00 14.69 7.68
C MET A 49 6.83 14.16 9.10
N PHE A 50 6.94 12.85 9.32
CA PHE A 50 6.88 12.27 10.67
C PHE A 50 7.94 12.89 11.58
N ARG A 51 9.16 13.04 11.07
CA ARG A 51 10.27 13.68 11.81
C ARG A 51 10.00 15.15 12.13
N VAL A 52 9.56 15.94 11.15
CA VAL A 52 9.35 17.40 11.34
C VAL A 52 8.15 17.71 12.22
N LEU A 53 7.11 16.87 12.17
CA LEU A 53 5.90 17.02 12.98
C LEU A 53 6.01 16.39 14.37
N ASP A 54 7.15 15.77 14.69
CA ASP A 54 7.37 15.05 15.95
C ASP A 54 6.31 13.96 16.21
N ILE A 55 6.04 13.16 15.17
CA ILE A 55 5.09 12.04 15.23
C ILE A 55 5.88 10.73 15.09
N ASP A 56 5.71 9.81 16.05
CA ASP A 56 6.25 8.46 15.91
C ASP A 56 5.51 7.70 14.80
N MET A 57 6.24 7.36 13.73
CA MET A 57 5.66 6.68 12.58
C MET A 57 5.15 5.28 12.92
N LEU A 58 5.91 4.51 13.69
CA LEU A 58 5.58 3.11 13.99
C LEU A 58 4.35 3.05 14.90
N GLU A 59 4.30 3.89 15.92
CA GLU A 59 3.15 4.02 16.80
C GLU A 59 1.91 4.50 16.03
N ALA A 60 2.05 5.49 15.14
CA ALA A 60 0.93 5.97 14.32
C ALA A 60 0.37 4.88 13.39
N ILE A 61 1.26 4.07 12.79
CA ILE A 61 0.87 2.94 11.94
C ILE A 61 0.19 1.85 12.77
N ASP A 62 0.77 1.43 13.89
CA ASP A 62 0.19 0.38 14.73
C ASP A 62 -1.19 0.80 15.26
N ASN A 63 -1.29 2.02 15.82
CA ASN A 63 -2.58 2.59 16.25
C ASN A 63 -3.63 2.59 15.12
N LYS A 64 -3.22 2.86 13.88
CA LYS A 64 -4.12 2.82 12.73
C LYS A 64 -4.54 1.40 12.37
N ILE A 65 -3.64 0.43 12.44
CA ILE A 65 -3.92 -0.99 12.21
C ILE A 65 -4.90 -1.50 13.27
N GLN A 66 -4.67 -1.22 14.55
CA GLN A 66 -5.58 -1.60 15.64
C GLN A 66 -6.98 -0.98 15.46
N LYS A 67 -7.06 0.31 15.10
CA LYS A 67 -8.34 0.98 14.78
C LYS A 67 -9.07 0.32 13.60
N LYS A 68 -8.35 -0.21 12.60
CA LYS A 68 -8.94 -0.96 11.48
C LYS A 68 -9.42 -2.35 11.89
N ALA A 69 -8.70 -3.05 12.76
CA ALA A 69 -9.11 -4.35 13.29
C ALA A 69 -10.42 -4.28 14.09
N VAL A 70 -10.64 -3.17 14.80
CA VAL A 70 -11.91 -2.87 15.48
C VAL A 70 -13.04 -2.59 14.47
N LYS A 71 -12.72 -1.99 13.31
CA LYS A 71 -13.70 -1.65 12.27
C LYS A 71 -14.02 -2.82 11.31
N TYR A 72 -13.10 -3.76 11.14
CA TYR A 72 -13.25 -4.98 10.35
C TYR A 72 -12.68 -6.18 11.14
N PRO A 73 -13.49 -6.82 11.99
CA PRO A 73 -13.08 -8.04 12.66
C PRO A 73 -12.70 -9.09 11.62
N VAL A 74 -11.51 -9.68 11.77
CA VAL A 74 -10.92 -10.68 10.86
C VAL A 74 -11.84 -11.91 10.66
N GLU A 75 -12.83 -12.08 11.55
CA GLU A 75 -13.87 -13.12 11.44
C GLU A 75 -14.83 -12.94 10.25
N LYS A 76 -14.94 -11.74 9.64
CA LYS A 76 -15.75 -11.54 8.43
C LYS A 76 -15.03 -11.93 7.12
N SER A 77 -13.79 -12.38 7.20
CA SER A 77 -12.98 -12.83 6.05
C SER A 77 -12.70 -14.34 6.00
N LYS A 78 -13.22 -15.15 6.93
CA LYS A 78 -13.28 -16.60 6.75
C LYS A 78 -14.53 -16.96 5.96
N GLY A 79 -14.42 -16.89 4.63
CA GLY A 79 -15.38 -17.50 3.73
C GLY A 79 -15.59 -18.97 4.09
N ASN A 80 -16.86 -19.34 4.20
CA ASN A 80 -17.33 -20.72 4.28
C ASN A 80 -16.68 -21.60 3.20
N ASN A 81 -15.68 -22.39 3.58
CA ASN A 81 -15.43 -23.67 2.91
C ASN A 81 -16.07 -24.77 3.75
N LYS A 82 -17.41 -24.85 3.68
CA LYS A 82 -18.12 -26.09 3.99
C LYS A 82 -17.99 -26.99 2.77
N ASN A 83 -17.04 -27.91 2.80
CA ASN A 83 -17.14 -29.16 2.04
C ASN A 83 -17.26 -30.29 3.06
N ASP A 84 -18.46 -30.46 3.60
CA ASP A 84 -18.95 -31.72 4.14
C ASP A 84 -19.74 -32.41 3.03
N SER A 85 -19.33 -33.62 2.66
CA SER A 85 -20.21 -34.79 2.45
C SER A 85 -19.47 -35.83 1.59
N GLY A 86 -19.26 -37.01 2.18
CA GLY A 86 -18.55 -38.12 1.56
C GLY A 86 -19.29 -38.77 0.38
N LEU A 87 -18.47 -39.43 -0.43
CA LEU A 87 -18.64 -40.75 -1.05
C LEU A 87 -17.27 -41.15 -1.60
#